data_AF-X0Z3I5-F1
#
_entry.id   AF-X0Z3I5-F1
#
_cell.length_a   1.000
_cell.length_b   1.000
_cell.length_c   1.000
_cell.angle_alpha   90.00
_cell.angle_beta   90.00
_cell.angle_gamma   90.00
#
_symmetry.space_group_name_H-M   'P 1'
#
loop_
_entity.id
_entity.type
_entity.pdbx_description
1 polymer ?
#
loop_
_entity_poly.entity_id
_entity_poly.type
_entity_poly.pdbx_seq_one_letter_code
_entity_poly.pdbx_strand_id
1 'polypeptide(L)'
;GTPEGTAISDTNATGYSLSIDQWRKWLIPLEHRAENLSDLITYMPASLFNKFRAEAEARVMYRPGDPQKQGFKTMFVDDYEIVKVPYLEETAVTKKWVSIINHNDWDLRIHTSRNFEMTDFVWQGDRANGYDKWLARILVTGNLVCWKPNGSMWLNNVS
;
A
#
# COMPACT_ATOMS: atom_id res chain seq x y z
N GLY A 1 7.93 -10.40 -30.74
CA GLY A 1 8.67 -9.36 -30.01
C GLY A 1 7.69 -8.68 -29.10
N THR A 2 7.82 -8.90 -27.80
CA THR A 2 6.97 -8.28 -26.77
C THR A 2 7.57 -6.92 -26.42
N PRO A 3 6.79 -5.83 -26.35
CA PRO A 3 7.32 -4.56 -25.88
C PRO A 3 7.52 -4.65 -24.37
N GLU A 4 8.77 -4.56 -23.93
CA GLU A 4 9.14 -4.34 -22.54
C GLU A 4 8.57 -2.99 -22.11
N GLY A 5 7.44 -3.02 -21.39
CA GLY A 5 6.86 -1.85 -20.77
C GLY A 5 7.68 -1.50 -19.54
N THR A 6 8.68 -0.63 -19.71
CA THR A 6 9.45 -0.04 -18.61
C THR A 6 8.49 0.53 -17.57
N ALA A 7 8.60 0.05 -16.33
CA ALA A 7 7.88 0.63 -15.21
C ALA A 7 8.17 2.15 -15.19
N ILE A 8 7.11 2.97 -15.07
CA ILE A 8 7.25 4.42 -14.95
C ILE A 8 7.82 4.69 -13.54
N SER A 9 9.14 4.70 -13.42
CA SER A 9 9.83 5.17 -12.22
C SER A 9 10.47 6.51 -12.52
N ASP A 10 9.80 7.60 -12.18
CA ASP A 10 10.40 8.93 -12.19
C ASP A 10 11.29 9.09 -10.95
N THR A 11 12.52 8.55 -11.02
CA THR A 11 13.51 8.60 -9.94
C THR A 11 14.16 9.98 -9.77
N ASN A 12 13.85 10.96 -10.63
CA ASN A 12 14.51 12.28 -10.66
C ASN A 12 13.57 13.48 -10.39
N ALA A 13 12.37 13.26 -9.85
CA ALA A 13 11.43 14.35 -9.66
C ALA A 13 11.71 15.21 -8.42
N THR A 14 11.85 16.52 -8.67
CA THR A 14 11.56 17.60 -7.72
C THR A 14 10.29 17.25 -6.94
N GLY A 15 10.35 17.31 -5.61
CA GLY A 15 9.30 16.76 -4.73
C GLY A 15 7.87 17.14 -5.13
N TYR A 16 6.95 16.19 -4.98
CA TYR A 16 5.56 16.36 -5.38
C TYR A 16 4.73 16.89 -4.21
N SER A 17 3.87 17.89 -4.46
CA SER A 17 2.87 18.30 -3.49
C SER A 17 1.67 17.34 -3.55
N LEU A 18 1.29 16.81 -2.40
CA LEU A 18 0.08 16.01 -2.26
C LEU A 18 -1.13 16.93 -2.15
N SER A 19 -1.95 16.97 -3.21
CA SER A 19 -3.28 17.58 -3.20
C SER A 19 -4.29 16.68 -3.89
N ILE A 20 -5.58 16.89 -3.64
CA ILE A 20 -6.64 16.07 -4.26
C ILE A 20 -6.58 16.16 -5.80
N ASP A 21 -6.33 17.34 -6.35
CA ASP A 21 -6.27 17.53 -7.80
C ASP A 21 -5.02 16.87 -8.41
N GLN A 22 -3.90 16.91 -7.69
CA GLN A 22 -2.68 16.24 -8.13
C GLN A 22 -2.82 14.72 -8.05
N TRP A 23 -3.46 14.20 -7.00
CA TRP A 23 -3.77 12.79 -6.85
C TRP A 23 -4.69 12.28 -7.96
N ARG A 24 -5.74 13.02 -8.32
CA ARG A 24 -6.60 12.69 -9.48
C ARG A 24 -5.80 12.60 -10.78
N LYS A 25 -4.82 13.49 -11.00
CA LYS A 25 -3.95 13.41 -12.19
C LYS A 25 -3.11 12.13 -12.22
N TRP A 26 -2.69 11.62 -11.06
CA TRP A 26 -1.98 10.35 -10.97
C TRP A 26 -2.88 9.14 -11.26
N LEU A 27 -4.18 9.23 -10.96
CA LEU A 27 -5.15 8.17 -11.23
C LEU A 27 -5.46 8.01 -12.73
N ILE A 28 -5.62 9.09 -13.48
CA ILE A 28 -6.01 9.08 -14.91
C ILE A 28 -5.26 8.00 -15.74
N PRO A 29 -3.91 7.92 -15.75
CA PRO A 29 -3.21 6.91 -16.54
C PRO A 29 -3.43 5.46 -16.04
N LEU A 30 -3.80 5.27 -14.77
CA LEU A 30 -4.05 3.97 -14.16
C LEU A 30 -5.48 3.50 -14.41
N GLU A 31 -6.46 4.41 -14.37
CA GLU A 31 -7.87 4.13 -14.69
C GLU A 31 -8.01 3.51 -16.09
N HIS A 32 -7.25 4.01 -17.07
CA HIS A 32 -7.23 3.45 -18.44
C HIS A 32 -6.68 2.02 -18.53
N ARG A 33 -5.97 1.55 -17.52
CA ARG A 33 -5.31 0.24 -17.48
C ARG A 33 -6.00 -0.74 -16.54
N ALA A 34 -6.81 -0.24 -15.61
CA ALA A 34 -7.53 -1.04 -14.65
C ALA A 34 -8.77 -1.67 -15.31
N GLU A 35 -8.94 -2.98 -15.10
CA GLU A 35 -10.17 -3.68 -15.52
C GLU A 35 -11.35 -3.32 -14.60
N ASN A 36 -11.05 -2.99 -13.34
CA ASN A 36 -12.02 -2.56 -12.35
C ASN A 36 -11.39 -1.48 -11.45
N LEU A 37 -12.08 -0.34 -11.32
CA LEU A 37 -11.59 0.83 -10.59
C LEU A 37 -11.59 0.61 -9.08
N SER A 38 -12.45 -0.26 -8.55
CA SER A 38 -12.48 -0.55 -7.11
C SER A 38 -11.20 -1.24 -6.61
N ASP A 39 -10.42 -1.82 -7.53
CA ASP A 39 -9.18 -2.52 -7.22
C ASP A 39 -7.96 -1.59 -7.23
N LEU A 40 -8.14 -0.33 -7.64
CA LEU A 40 -7.13 0.74 -7.51
C LEU A 40 -7.17 1.34 -6.10
N ILE A 41 -6.20 0.96 -5.28
CA ILE A 41 -6.10 1.40 -3.89
C ILE A 41 -4.87 2.29 -3.69
N THR A 42 -5.05 3.43 -3.04
CA THR A 42 -3.93 4.32 -2.69
C THR A 42 -3.44 4.03 -1.28
N TYR A 43 -2.15 3.78 -1.13
CA TYR A 43 -1.46 3.56 0.13
C TYR A 43 -0.52 4.73 0.43
N MET A 44 -0.59 5.25 1.66
CA MET A 44 0.30 6.33 2.10
C MET A 44 0.58 6.28 3.61
N PRO A 45 1.71 6.86 4.07
CA PRO A 45 2.06 6.98 5.49
C PRO A 45 1.04 7.84 6.25
N ALA A 46 1.07 7.73 7.58
CA ALA A 46 0.08 8.38 8.45
C ALA A 46 0.10 9.90 8.33
N SER A 47 1.28 10.51 8.21
CA SER A 47 1.44 11.95 8.05
C SER A 47 0.80 12.48 6.76
N LEU A 48 1.05 11.83 5.62
CA LEU A 48 0.45 12.18 4.33
C LEU A 48 -1.07 11.91 4.33
N PHE A 49 -1.49 10.78 4.88
CA PHE A 49 -2.92 10.43 5.01
C PHE A 49 -3.69 11.51 5.77
N ASN A 50 -3.19 11.95 6.92
CA ASN A 50 -3.87 12.93 7.75
C ASN A 50 -3.96 14.31 7.07
N LYS A 51 -2.91 14.71 6.32
CA LYS A 51 -2.94 15.94 5.52
C LYS A 51 -3.99 15.86 4.40
N PHE A 52 -3.97 14.76 3.64
CA PHE A 52 -4.92 14.55 2.55
C PHE A 52 -6.36 14.46 3.07
N ARG A 53 -6.57 13.80 4.21
CA ARG A 53 -7.87 13.74 4.88
C ARG A 53 -8.35 15.14 5.29
N ALA A 54 -7.49 15.95 5.89
CA ALA A 54 -7.83 17.32 6.27
C ALA A 54 -8.20 18.19 5.06
N GLU A 55 -7.48 18.03 3.94
CA GLU A 55 -7.85 18.71 2.69
C GLU A 55 -9.20 18.21 2.15
N ALA A 56 -9.45 16.90 2.16
CA ALA A 56 -10.71 16.32 1.72
C ALA A 56 -11.88 16.82 2.58
N GLU A 57 -11.74 16.79 3.90
CA GLU A 57 -12.72 17.33 4.85
C GLU A 57 -12.99 18.82 4.59
N ALA A 58 -11.96 19.62 4.28
CA ALA A 58 -12.12 21.04 3.97
C ALA A 58 -12.85 21.30 2.64
N ARG A 59 -12.71 20.39 1.65
CA ARG A 59 -13.38 20.52 0.34
C ARG A 59 -14.80 19.95 0.31
N VAL A 60 -15.14 19.04 1.22
CA VAL A 60 -16.48 18.48 1.31
C VAL A 60 -17.44 19.53 1.89
N MET A 61 -18.13 20.26 1.02
CA MET A 61 -19.44 20.80 1.38
C MET A 61 -20.35 19.62 1.73
N TYR A 62 -20.90 19.62 2.93
CA TYR A 62 -21.80 18.58 3.43
C TYR A 62 -22.84 18.18 2.36
N ARG A 63 -22.78 16.93 1.88
CA ARG A 63 -23.80 16.34 0.99
C ARG A 63 -24.71 15.45 1.84
N PRO A 64 -25.94 15.89 2.18
CA PRO A 64 -26.87 15.06 2.93
C PRO A 64 -27.30 13.86 2.07
N GLY A 65 -27.05 12.64 2.55
CA GLY A 65 -27.56 11.41 1.93
C GLY A 65 -26.52 10.31 1.72
N ASP A 66 -25.25 10.65 1.55
CA ASP A 66 -24.18 9.67 1.39
C ASP A 66 -23.54 9.31 2.74
N PRO A 67 -23.50 8.02 3.12
CA PRO A 67 -22.79 7.61 4.32
C PRO A 67 -21.29 7.83 4.13
N GLN A 68 -20.75 8.87 4.76
CA GLN A 68 -19.31 9.08 4.83
C GLN A 68 -18.66 7.92 5.59
N LYS A 69 -18.13 6.93 4.87
CA LYS A 69 -17.33 5.84 5.44
C LYS A 69 -15.90 6.34 5.72
N GLN A 70 -15.74 7.16 6.75
CA GLN A 70 -14.42 7.53 7.26
C GLN A 70 -14.03 6.58 8.39
N GLY A 71 -13.15 5.64 8.10
CA GLY A 71 -12.53 4.78 9.11
C GLY A 71 -11.30 5.44 9.73
N PHE A 72 -10.86 4.96 10.89
CA PHE A 72 -9.59 5.41 11.51
C PHE A 72 -8.35 5.10 10.64
N LYS A 73 -8.45 4.15 9.70
CA LYS A 73 -7.36 3.67 8.86
C LYS A 73 -7.61 3.82 7.35
N THR A 74 -8.84 4.07 6.92
CA THR A 74 -9.22 4.15 5.51
C THR A 74 -10.21 5.28 5.29
N MET A 75 -10.17 5.90 4.11
CA MET A 75 -11.14 6.89 3.66
C MET A 75 -11.43 6.69 2.19
N PHE A 76 -12.56 7.23 1.73
CA PHE A 76 -12.94 7.21 0.32
C PHE A 76 -12.98 8.64 -0.23
N VAL A 77 -12.40 8.84 -1.41
CA VAL A 77 -12.47 10.09 -2.18
C VAL A 77 -12.77 9.70 -3.62
N ASP A 78 -13.84 10.26 -4.20
CA ASP A 78 -14.33 9.92 -5.54
C ASP A 78 -14.45 8.40 -5.78
N ASP A 79 -14.98 7.68 -4.78
CA ASP A 79 -15.13 6.21 -4.78
C ASP A 79 -13.83 5.39 -4.77
N TYR A 80 -12.65 6.03 -4.72
CA TYR A 80 -11.37 5.35 -4.54
C TYR A 80 -11.04 5.17 -3.06
N GLU A 81 -10.55 3.98 -2.72
CA GLU A 81 -10.07 3.69 -1.37
C GLU A 81 -8.66 4.24 -1.16
N ILE A 82 -8.49 4.95 -0.04
CA ILE A 82 -7.20 5.44 0.44
C ILE A 82 -6.94 4.83 1.80
N VAL A 83 -5.81 4.14 1.93
CA VAL A 83 -5.41 3.37 3.10
C VAL A 83 -4.19 4.01 3.77
N LYS A 84 -4.33 4.21 5.08
CA LYS A 84 -3.25 4.64 5.96
C LYS A 84 -2.35 3.45 6.31
N VAL A 85 -1.05 3.58 6.08
CA VAL A 85 -0.05 2.56 6.39
C VAL A 85 0.95 3.09 7.43
N PRO A 86 0.71 2.89 8.75
CA PRO A 86 1.55 3.44 9.80
C PRO A 86 3.02 3.00 9.74
N TYR A 87 3.28 1.79 9.25
CA TYR A 87 4.64 1.25 9.11
C TYR A 87 5.53 2.10 8.18
N LEU A 88 4.95 2.79 7.20
CA LEU A 88 5.70 3.68 6.32
C LEU A 88 6.21 4.94 7.04
N GLU A 89 5.74 5.25 8.25
CA GLU A 89 6.18 6.41 9.02
C GLU A 89 7.55 6.22 9.69
N GLU A 90 8.07 4.99 9.74
CA GLU A 90 9.26 4.64 10.53
C GLU A 90 10.56 5.31 10.05
N THR A 91 10.66 5.63 8.76
CA THR A 91 11.87 6.23 8.18
C THR A 91 11.59 7.56 7.49
N ALA A 92 12.59 8.44 7.47
CA ALA A 92 12.50 9.72 6.78
C ALA A 92 12.28 9.61 5.27
N VAL A 93 12.58 8.44 4.69
CA VAL A 93 12.43 8.13 3.27
C VAL A 93 11.02 7.63 2.99
N THR A 94 10.57 6.60 3.72
CA THR A 94 9.27 5.94 3.51
C THR A 94 8.08 6.83 3.87
N LYS A 95 8.27 7.79 4.78
CA LYS A 95 7.21 8.76 5.14
C LYS A 95 6.81 9.72 4.01
N LYS A 96 7.48 9.65 2.86
CA LYS A 96 7.19 10.43 1.65
C LYS A 96 6.74 9.57 0.47
N TRP A 97 6.41 8.31 0.71
CA TRP A 97 6.00 7.38 -0.35
C TRP A 97 4.48 7.37 -0.49
N VAL A 98 4.02 7.39 -1.74
CA VAL A 98 2.62 7.12 -2.08
C VAL A 98 2.63 6.01 -3.12
N SER A 99 1.81 4.98 -2.91
CA SER A 99 1.66 3.87 -3.86
C SER A 99 0.20 3.77 -4.28
N ILE A 100 -0.09 3.77 -5.57
CA ILE A 100 -1.41 3.48 -6.11
C ILE A 100 -1.32 2.11 -6.76
N ILE A 101 -2.00 1.13 -6.20
CA ILE A 101 -1.81 -0.28 -6.53
C ILE A 101 -3.12 -0.83 -7.09
N ASN A 102 -3.08 -1.42 -8.28
CA ASN A 102 -4.18 -2.22 -8.79
C ASN A 102 -4.06 -3.64 -8.23
N HIS A 103 -4.91 -4.01 -7.27
CA HIS A 103 -4.83 -5.26 -6.55
C HIS A 103 -4.96 -6.50 -7.44
N ASN A 104 -5.74 -6.43 -8.52
CA ASN A 104 -5.91 -7.56 -9.44
C ASN A 104 -4.63 -7.96 -10.16
N ASP A 105 -3.66 -7.04 -10.24
CA ASP A 105 -2.39 -7.29 -10.91
C ASP A 105 -1.38 -7.99 -10.00
N TRP A 106 -1.69 -8.18 -8.71
CA TRP A 106 -0.80 -8.75 -7.70
C TRP A 106 -1.28 -10.10 -7.19
N ASP A 107 -0.34 -11.05 -7.08
CA ASP A 107 -0.59 -12.40 -6.59
C ASP A 107 0.48 -12.79 -5.57
N LEU A 108 0.05 -13.27 -4.39
CA LEU A 108 0.96 -13.83 -3.40
C LEU A 108 1.09 -15.33 -3.65
N ARG A 109 2.18 -15.71 -4.31
CA ARG A 109 2.49 -17.11 -4.61
C ARG A 109 3.26 -17.74 -3.46
N ILE A 110 2.58 -18.56 -2.68
CA ILE A 110 3.18 -19.36 -1.63
C ILE A 110 3.81 -20.62 -2.25
N HIS A 111 5.03 -20.94 -1.87
CA HIS A 111 5.77 -22.04 -2.46
C HIS A 111 5.14 -23.39 -2.08
N THR A 112 4.63 -24.14 -3.05
CA THR A 112 3.85 -25.37 -2.81
C THR A 112 4.64 -26.51 -2.18
N SER A 113 5.97 -26.53 -2.30
CA SER A 113 6.82 -27.53 -1.65
C SER A 113 7.55 -27.03 -0.40
N ARG A 114 7.40 -25.74 -0.04
CA ARG A 114 7.81 -25.20 1.26
C ARG A 114 6.55 -24.71 1.95
N ASN A 115 5.73 -25.70 2.32
CA ASN A 115 4.48 -25.47 3.03
C ASN A 115 4.74 -24.69 4.32
N PHE A 116 3.68 -24.11 4.87
CA PHE A 116 3.71 -23.57 6.24
C PHE A 116 4.21 -24.66 7.18
N GLU A 117 5.47 -24.56 7.60
CA GLU A 117 6.04 -25.46 8.59
C GLU A 117 6.06 -24.72 9.92
N MET A 118 5.23 -25.19 10.84
CA MET A 118 5.32 -24.81 12.23
C MET A 118 6.28 -25.78 12.90
N THR A 119 7.38 -25.28 13.45
CA THR A 119 8.25 -26.11 14.28
C THR A 119 7.50 -26.51 15.55
N ASP A 120 7.90 -27.62 16.15
CA ASP A 120 7.43 -27.94 17.50
C ASP A 120 7.71 -26.80 18.48
N PHE A 121 6.92 -26.74 19.55
CA PHE A 121 7.19 -25.85 20.64
C PHE A 121 8.49 -26.27 21.33
N VAL A 122 9.49 -25.40 21.30
CA VAL A 122 10.78 -25.62 21.96
C VAL A 122 10.85 -24.75 23.20
N TRP A 123 11.19 -25.36 24.34
CA TRP A 123 11.48 -24.64 25.56
C TRP A 123 12.65 -23.68 25.34
N GLN A 124 12.41 -22.38 25.46
CA GLN A 124 13.48 -21.42 25.22
C GLN A 124 14.49 -21.39 26.37
N GLY A 125 14.14 -21.82 27.59
CA GLY A 125 15.04 -21.83 28.74
C GLY A 125 16.27 -22.74 28.58
N ASP A 126 16.24 -23.70 27.65
CA ASP A 126 17.41 -24.54 27.31
C ASP A 126 18.41 -23.84 26.38
N ARG A 127 18.10 -22.63 25.89
CA ARG A 127 18.96 -21.84 25.01
C ARG A 127 19.71 -20.76 25.79
N ALA A 128 20.92 -20.42 25.35
CA ALA A 128 21.67 -19.30 25.90
C ALA A 128 20.85 -18.00 25.77
N ASN A 129 20.60 -17.33 26.91
CA ASN A 129 19.70 -16.17 27.04
C ASN A 129 18.22 -16.46 26.71
N GLY A 130 17.79 -17.70 26.90
CA GLY A 130 16.41 -18.13 26.77
C GLY A 130 15.45 -17.50 27.76
N TYR A 131 14.25 -17.16 27.31
CA TYR A 131 13.16 -16.75 28.19
C TYR A 131 12.36 -17.96 28.69
N ASP A 132 11.65 -17.81 29.80
CA ASP A 132 10.77 -18.82 30.42
C ASP A 132 9.48 -19.03 29.60
N LYS A 133 9.61 -19.40 28.32
CA LYS A 133 8.50 -19.52 27.36
C LYS A 133 8.74 -20.68 26.40
N TRP A 134 7.66 -21.36 26.04
CA TRP A 134 7.61 -22.28 24.91
C TRP A 134 7.34 -21.49 23.63
N LEU A 135 8.21 -21.61 22.62
CA LEU A 135 8.01 -20.94 21.33
C LEU A 135 8.03 -21.97 20.19
N ALA A 136 7.10 -21.81 19.26
CA ALA A 136 7.12 -22.43 17.94
C ALA A 136 7.44 -21.37 16.88
N ARG A 137 8.10 -21.76 15.79
CA ARG A 137 8.40 -20.88 14.65
C ARG A 137 7.52 -21.28 13.48
N ILE A 138 6.93 -20.31 12.82
CA ILE A 138 6.20 -20.51 11.56
C ILE A 138 7.12 -20.06 10.43
N LEU A 139 7.48 -20.99 9.55
CA LEU A 139 8.29 -20.73 8.36
C LEU A 139 7.39 -20.69 7.14
N VAL A 140 7.41 -19.57 6.42
CA VAL A 140 6.65 -19.35 5.19
C VAL A 140 7.60 -18.89 4.11
N THR A 141 7.54 -19.51 2.94
CA THR A 141 8.23 -19.02 1.74
C THR A 141 7.20 -18.67 0.68
N GLY A 142 7.25 -17.45 0.18
CA GLY A 142 6.38 -17.00 -0.91
C GLY A 142 6.97 -15.81 -1.64
N ASN A 143 6.44 -15.55 -2.83
CA ASN A 143 6.78 -14.40 -3.64
C ASN A 143 5.52 -13.57 -3.87
N LEU A 144 5.63 -12.26 -3.65
CA LEU A 144 4.62 -11.32 -4.10
C LEU A 144 4.95 -10.94 -5.55
N VAL A 145 4.08 -11.27 -6.49
CA VAL A 145 4.32 -11.12 -7.93
C VAL A 145 3.31 -10.13 -8.53
N CYS A 146 3.80 -9.19 -9.34
CA CYS A 146 2.97 -8.29 -10.13
C CYS A 146 3.02 -8.68 -11.61
N TRP A 147 1.86 -8.99 -12.20
CA TRP A 147 1.74 -9.43 -13.60
C TRP A 147 1.66 -8.25 -14.58
N LYS A 148 1.17 -7.09 -14.13
CA LYS A 148 1.05 -5.87 -14.91
C LYS A 148 1.60 -4.69 -14.10
N PRO A 149 2.93 -4.51 -14.02
CA PRO A 149 3.53 -3.45 -13.19
C PRO A 149 3.06 -2.04 -13.59
N ASN A 150 2.72 -1.85 -14.86
CA ASN A 150 2.23 -0.58 -15.40
C ASN A 150 0.78 -0.23 -14.97
N GLY A 151 0.05 -1.16 -14.34
CA GLY A 151 -1.25 -0.90 -13.71
C GLY A 151 -1.15 -0.28 -12.31
N SER A 152 0.07 -0.13 -11.79
CA SER A 152 0.34 0.49 -10.49
C SER A 152 1.30 1.67 -10.65
N MET A 153 1.36 2.54 -9.64
CA MET A 153 2.26 3.69 -9.58
C MET A 153 2.91 3.77 -8.21
N TRP A 154 4.21 4.05 -8.19
CA TRP A 154 4.95 4.35 -6.98
C TRP A 154 5.59 5.72 -7.11
N LEU A 155 5.32 6.57 -6.12
CA LEU A 155 5.82 7.94 -6.04
C LEU A 155 6.66 8.08 -4.77
N ASN A 156 7.84 8.63 -4.93
CA ASN A 156 8.70 9.02 -3.82
C ASN A 156 8.72 10.54 -3.64
N ASN A 157 9.21 10.99 -2.49
CA ASN A 157 9.39 12.40 -2.17
C ASN A 157 8.11 13.26 -2.30
N VAL A 158 6.97 12.69 -1.89
CA VAL A 158 5.69 13.38 -1.78
C VAL A 158 5.61 14.14 -0.44
N SER A 159 5.07 15.36 -0.45
CA SER A 159 4.99 16.27 0.73
C SER A 159 3.61 16.87 0.96
#